data_AF-A0A2T7F5A0-F1
#
_entry.id   AF-A0A2T7F5A0-F1
#
_cell.length_a   1.000
_cell.length_b   1.000
_cell.length_c   1.000
_cell.angle_alpha   90.00
_cell.angle_beta   90.00
_cell.angle_gamma   90.00
#
_symmetry.space_group_name_H-M   'P 1'
#
loop_
_entity.id
_entity.type
_entity.pdbx_description
1 polymer ?
#
loop_
_entity_poly.entity_id
_entity_poly.type
_entity_poly.pdbx_seq_one_letter_code
_entity_poly.pdbx_strand_id
1 'polypeptide(L)'
;MRSLEDEKLAACCNGFLATIKSLWKDHYSDSKHRIDNYELIDIVVPKQINNKDCGFHMIMHAQYWDGRSVSHFNENDMSNIRKILTYKWLKYEENDAA
;
A
#
# COMPACT_ATOMS: atom_id res chain seq x y z
N MET A 1 -0.87 -11.50 16.00
CA MET A 1 -0.57 -10.76 14.75
C MET A 1 -1.63 -11.17 13.75
N ARG A 2 -2.31 -10.23 13.06
CA ARG A 2 -3.38 -10.58 12.12
C ARG A 2 -2.76 -11.05 10.79
N SER A 3 -3.29 -12.13 10.25
CA SER A 3 -2.97 -12.75 8.95
C SER A 3 -4.29 -12.98 8.19
N LEU A 4 -4.25 -13.45 6.94
CA LEU A 4 -5.48 -13.87 6.23
C LEU A 4 -6.19 -15.08 6.86
N GLU A 5 -5.64 -15.70 7.91
CA GLU A 5 -6.34 -16.69 8.74
C GLU A 5 -7.39 -16.04 9.66
N ASP A 6 -7.30 -14.73 9.89
CA ASP A 6 -8.33 -13.95 10.59
C ASP A 6 -9.52 -13.76 9.64
N GLU A 7 -10.62 -14.46 9.90
CA GLU A 7 -11.82 -14.47 9.04
C GLU A 7 -12.38 -13.06 8.78
N LYS A 8 -12.34 -12.17 9.77
CA LYS A 8 -12.84 -10.80 9.62
C LYS A 8 -11.93 -9.99 8.69
N LEU A 9 -10.62 -10.16 8.81
CA LEU A 9 -9.66 -9.54 7.91
C LEU A 9 -9.82 -10.10 6.49
N ALA A 10 -9.90 -11.43 6.34
CA ALA A 10 -10.09 -12.08 5.05
C ALA A 10 -11.36 -11.60 4.36
N ALA A 11 -12.49 -11.54 5.07
CA ALA A 11 -13.75 -11.02 4.54
C ALA A 11 -13.63 -9.56 4.08
N CYS A 12 -12.94 -8.73 4.88
CA CYS A 12 -12.69 -7.33 4.52
C CYS A 12 -11.83 -7.21 3.26
N CYS A 13 -10.70 -7.91 3.18
CA CYS A 13 -9.81 -7.91 2.02
C CYS A 13 -10.51 -8.43 0.76
N ASN A 14 -11.31 -9.49 0.88
CA ASN A 14 -12.10 -10.03 -0.23
C ASN A 14 -13.15 -9.03 -0.73
N GLY A 15 -13.77 -8.25 0.17
CA GLY A 15 -14.69 -7.16 -0.22
C GLY A 15 -14.00 -6.08 -1.05
N PHE A 16 -12.80 -5.66 -0.65
CA PHE A 16 -11.97 -4.74 -1.45
C PHE A 16 -11.62 -5.33 -2.81
N LEU A 17 -11.13 -6.57 -2.85
CA LEU A 17 -10.78 -7.23 -4.11
C LEU A 17 -11.97 -7.34 -5.06
N ALA A 18 -13.15 -7.72 -4.55
CA ALA A 18 -14.37 -7.80 -5.35
C ALA A 18 -14.76 -6.44 -5.93
N THR A 19 -14.67 -5.38 -5.13
CA THR A 19 -14.94 -4.00 -5.57
C THR A 19 -13.97 -3.57 -6.66
N ILE A 20 -12.66 -3.80 -6.49
CA ILE A 20 -11.63 -3.50 -7.49
C ILE A 20 -11.90 -4.26 -8.79
N LYS A 21 -12.23 -5.56 -8.71
CA LYS A 21 -12.56 -6.37 -9.88
C LYS A 21 -13.81 -5.87 -10.60
N SER A 22 -14.84 -5.41 -9.87
CA SER A 22 -16.03 -4.80 -10.45
C SER A 22 -15.70 -3.51 -11.19
N LEU A 23 -15.01 -2.57 -10.52
CA LEU A 23 -14.60 -1.30 -11.11
C LEU A 23 -13.71 -1.50 -12.34
N TRP A 24 -12.82 -2.50 -12.32
CA TRP A 24 -12.03 -2.84 -13.49
C TRP A 24 -12.90 -3.26 -14.68
N LYS A 25 -13.91 -4.09 -14.45
CA LYS A 25 -14.83 -4.52 -15.52
C LYS A 25 -15.63 -3.36 -16.09
N ASP A 26 -16.03 -2.41 -15.25
CA ASP A 26 -16.81 -1.24 -15.67
C ASP A 26 -15.96 -0.23 -16.46
N HIS A 27 -14.71 0.00 -16.05
CA HIS A 27 -13.86 1.04 -16.63
C HIS A 27 -12.84 0.53 -17.66
N TYR A 28 -12.57 -0.78 -17.68
CA TYR A 28 -11.55 -1.40 -18.53
C TYR A 28 -12.07 -2.70 -19.16
N SER A 29 -13.34 -2.70 -19.59
CA SER A 29 -14.00 -3.85 -20.24
C SER A 29 -13.23 -4.38 -21.46
N ASP A 30 -12.56 -3.48 -22.18
CA ASP A 30 -11.85 -3.79 -23.43
C ASP A 30 -10.39 -4.18 -23.20
N SER A 31 -9.96 -4.25 -21.93
CA SER A 31 -8.60 -4.63 -21.58
C SER A 31 -8.31 -6.07 -22.00
N LYS A 32 -7.12 -6.27 -22.60
CA LYS A 32 -6.60 -7.62 -22.89
C LYS A 32 -6.24 -8.39 -21.61
N HIS A 33 -6.13 -7.69 -20.48
CA HIS A 33 -5.83 -8.29 -19.18
C HIS A 33 -7.13 -8.61 -18.44
N ARG A 34 -7.32 -9.90 -18.14
CA ARG A 34 -8.46 -10.39 -17.36
C ARG A 34 -8.16 -10.23 -15.87
N ILE A 35 -8.75 -9.23 -15.23
CA ILE A 35 -8.56 -8.96 -13.80
C ILE A 35 -8.94 -10.15 -12.90
N ASP A 36 -9.85 -11.01 -13.37
CA ASP A 36 -10.27 -12.21 -12.64
C ASP A 36 -9.11 -13.21 -12.43
N ASN A 37 -8.07 -13.17 -13.27
CA ASN A 37 -6.89 -14.04 -13.16
C ASN A 37 -5.95 -13.66 -12.01
N TYR A 38 -6.19 -12.53 -11.33
CA TYR A 38 -5.36 -12.05 -10.24
C TYR A 38 -6.01 -12.38 -8.90
N GLU A 39 -5.21 -12.87 -7.97
CA GLU A 39 -5.63 -13.33 -6.65
C GLU A 39 -5.21 -12.37 -5.53
N LEU A 40 -5.81 -12.54 -4.35
CA LEU A 40 -5.34 -11.89 -3.13
C LEU A 40 -4.08 -12.60 -2.64
N ILE A 41 -3.01 -11.85 -2.41
CA ILE A 41 -1.76 -12.37 -1.86
C ILE A 41 -1.41 -11.57 -0.61
N ASP A 42 -1.14 -12.28 0.49
CA ASP A 42 -0.58 -11.66 1.71
C ASP A 42 0.95 -11.54 1.53
N ILE A 43 1.43 -10.31 1.42
CA ILE A 43 2.85 -10.01 1.25
C ILE A 43 3.46 -9.75 2.61
N VAL A 44 4.45 -10.56 2.99
CA VAL A 44 5.18 -10.38 4.24
C VAL A 44 6.08 -9.15 4.14
N VAL A 45 5.72 -8.09 4.84
CA VAL A 45 6.48 -6.82 4.89
C VAL A 45 6.96 -6.48 6.31
N PRO A 46 8.01 -5.65 6.46
CA PRO A 46 8.37 -5.06 7.74
C PRO A 46 7.16 -4.39 8.41
N LYS A 47 6.75 -4.93 9.56
CA LYS A 47 5.60 -4.42 10.34
C LYS A 47 6.09 -3.35 11.31
N GLN A 48 5.31 -2.27 11.43
CA GLN A 48 5.52 -1.26 12.46
C GLN A 48 5.48 -1.90 13.87
N ILE A 49 6.29 -1.40 14.80
CA ILE A 49 6.24 -1.84 16.20
C ILE A 49 5.39 -0.94 17.10
N ASN A 50 4.99 0.23 16.60
CA ASN A 50 4.20 1.23 17.31
C ASN A 50 2.85 1.47 16.63
N ASN A 51 1.97 2.30 17.20
CA ASN A 51 0.64 2.58 16.67
C ASN A 51 0.52 3.90 15.86
N LYS A 52 1.65 4.53 15.50
CA LYS A 52 1.68 5.86 14.88
C LYS A 52 2.26 5.85 13.46
N ASP A 53 3.01 4.82 13.10
CA ASP A 53 3.74 4.78 11.83
C ASP A 53 3.04 4.06 10.68
N CYS A 54 1.77 3.65 10.84
CA CYS A 54 1.05 2.94 9.77
C CYS A 54 1.00 3.73 8.46
N GLY A 55 0.78 5.05 8.52
CA GLY A 55 0.78 5.90 7.35
C GLY A 55 2.15 5.97 6.66
N PHE A 56 3.23 6.02 7.43
CA PHE A 56 4.58 6.04 6.86
C PHE A 56 4.95 4.70 6.24
N HIS A 57 4.65 3.57 6.90
CA HIS A 57 4.84 2.24 6.32
C HIS A 57 4.06 2.10 5.01
N MET A 58 2.79 2.52 4.98
CA MET A 58 1.96 2.48 3.77
C MET A 58 2.59 3.27 2.62
N ILE A 59 3.03 4.51 2.86
CA ILE A 59 3.68 5.36 1.84
C ILE A 59 4.98 4.71 1.34
N MET A 60 5.81 4.20 2.25
CA MET A 60 7.07 3.57 1.89
C MET A 60 6.84 2.31 1.05
N HIS A 61 5.87 1.46 1.41
CA HIS A 61 5.53 0.30 0.59
C HIS A 61 4.95 0.71 -0.77
N ALA A 62 4.05 1.69 -0.83
CA ALA A 62 3.49 2.15 -2.11
C ALA A 62 4.55 2.77 -3.04
N GLN A 63 5.53 3.49 -2.49
CA GLN A 63 6.55 4.20 -3.27
C GLN A 63 7.63 3.27 -3.82
N TYR A 64 8.01 2.24 -3.07
CA TYR A 64 9.20 1.44 -3.36
C TYR A 64 8.90 -0.02 -3.71
N TRP A 65 7.62 -0.44 -3.67
CA TRP A 65 7.22 -1.77 -4.14
C TRP A 65 7.18 -1.81 -5.67
N ASP A 66 8.07 -2.60 -6.27
CA ASP A 66 8.16 -2.81 -7.72
C ASP A 66 7.39 -4.06 -8.20
N GLY A 67 6.61 -4.68 -7.32
CA GLY A 67 5.93 -5.95 -7.59
C GLY A 67 6.80 -7.19 -7.36
N ARG A 68 8.08 -7.03 -6.98
CA ARG A 68 9.04 -8.14 -6.80
C ARG A 68 9.74 -8.10 -5.45
N SER A 69 10.15 -6.93 -5.00
CA SER A 69 11.02 -6.75 -3.84
C SER A 69 10.35 -5.88 -2.76
N VAL A 70 10.36 -6.39 -1.52
CA VAL A 70 9.87 -5.62 -0.38
C VAL A 70 10.95 -4.64 0.01
N SER A 71 10.58 -3.37 0.14
CA SER A 71 11.50 -2.33 0.56
C SER A 71 12.02 -2.62 1.97
N HIS A 72 13.34 -2.72 2.10
CA HIS A 72 14.00 -3.00 3.36
C HIS A 72 14.28 -1.69 4.11
N PHE A 73 13.32 -1.28 4.94
CA PHE A 73 13.53 -0.28 5.98
C PHE A 73 13.18 -0.89 7.34
N ASN A 74 13.82 -0.42 8.40
CA ASN A 74 13.57 -0.88 9.76
C ASN A 74 13.16 0.29 10.66
N GLU A 75 12.78 -0.02 11.90
CA GLU A 75 12.29 0.99 12.84
C GLU A 75 13.28 2.14 13.08
N ASN A 76 14.59 1.87 13.06
CA ASN A 76 15.60 2.91 13.28
C ASN A 76 15.63 3.94 12.14
N ASP A 77 15.15 3.56 10.95
CA ASP A 77 15.04 4.45 9.80
C ASP A 77 13.82 5.39 9.92
N MET A 78 12.84 5.08 10.77
CA MET A 78 11.56 5.78 10.80
C MET A 78 11.68 7.26 11.13
N SER A 79 12.57 7.63 12.06
CA SER A 79 12.82 9.04 12.38
C SER A 79 13.31 9.82 11.16
N ASN A 80 14.17 9.21 10.35
CA ASN A 80 14.69 9.82 9.13
C ASN A 80 13.65 9.83 8.02
N ILE A 81 12.89 8.75 7.85
CA ILE A 81 11.78 8.65 6.89
C ILE A 81 10.75 9.75 7.14
N ARG A 82 10.32 9.94 8.40
CA ARG A 82 9.40 11.02 8.77
C ARG A 82 9.93 12.39 8.37
N LYS A 83 11.20 12.68 8.70
CA LYS A 83 11.84 13.96 8.36
C LYS A 83 11.92 14.19 6.86
N ILE A 84 12.34 13.17 6.09
CA ILE A 84 12.46 13.26 4.63
C ILE A 84 11.10 13.46 3.99
N LEU A 85 10.08 12.70 4.39
CA LEU A 85 8.73 12.82 3.84
C LEU A 85 8.11 14.18 4.19
N THR A 86 8.25 14.65 5.42
CA THR A 86 7.80 16.01 5.80
C THR A 86 8.55 17.08 5.01
N TYR A 87 9.86 16.95 4.82
CA TYR A 87 10.63 17.90 4.02
C TYR A 87 10.15 17.93 2.56
N LYS A 88 9.98 16.77 1.93
CA LYS A 88 9.45 16.67 0.57
C LYS A 88 8.05 17.28 0.46
N TRP A 89 7.19 17.00 1.43
CA TRP A 89 5.86 17.58 1.49
C TRP A 89 5.92 19.11 1.58
N LEU A 90 6.74 19.67 2.47
CA LEU A 90 6.90 21.13 2.62
C LEU A 90 7.54 21.81 1.40
N LYS A 91 8.37 21.09 0.64
CA LYS A 91 9.08 21.59 -0.55
C LYS A 91 8.42 21.23 -1.88
N TYR A 92 7.21 20.68 -1.84
CA TYR A 92 6.50 20.32 -3.04
C TYR A 92 6.14 21.58 -3.85
N GLU A 93 6.51 21.59 -5.12
CA GLU A 93 6.46 22.79 -5.98
C GLU A 93 5.04 23.36 -6.13
N GLU A 94 4.02 22.52 -6.06
CA GLU A 94 2.61 22.96 -6.17
C GLU A 94 2.06 23.56 -4.87
N ASN A 95 2.78 23.50 -3.74
CA ASN A 95 2.33 24.18 -2.52
C ASN A 95 2.31 25.70 -2.67
N ASP A 96 3.19 26.23 -3.52
CA ASP A 96 3.32 27.66 -3.81
C ASP A 96 2.67 28.06 -5.14
N ALA A 97 2.03 27.11 -5.84
CA ALA A 97 1.30 27.36 -7.08
C ALA A 97 -0.07 27.98 -6.74
N ALA A 98 -0.11 29.31 -6.75
CA ALA A 98 -1.32 30.13 -6.64
C ALA A 98 -1.94 30.41 -8.03
#